data_AF-A0A3D1ZKH0-F1
#
_entry.id   AF-A0A3D1ZKH0-F1
#
_cell.length_a   1.000
_cell.length_b   1.000
_cell.length_c   1.000
_cell.angle_alpha   90.00
_cell.angle_beta   90.00
_cell.angle_gamma   90.00
#
_symmetry.space_group_name_H-M   'P 1'
#
loop_
_entity.id
_entity.type
_entity.pdbx_description
1 polymer ?
#
loop_
_entity_poly.entity_id
_entity_poly.type
_entity_poly.pdbx_seq_one_letter_code
_entity_poly.pdbx_strand_id
1 'polypeptide(L)' 'MEQKAIHALLHRLDKAFEQACESLLQCPGRVVVTGIGKSGHIANKIAATLSSTGTPAFFMHPAEAS' A
#
# COMPACT_ATOMS: atom_id res chain seq x y z
N MET A 1 16.78 -4.49 16.08
CA MET A 1 16.32 -5.48 15.07
C MET A 1 15.51 -4.78 13.98
N GLU A 2 14.47 -4.02 14.34
CA GLU A 2 13.62 -3.26 13.38
C GLU A 2 14.40 -2.25 12.53
N GLN A 3 15.31 -1.47 13.13
CA GLN A 3 16.15 -0.52 12.38
C GLN A 3 16.91 -1.19 11.21
N LYS A 4 17.45 -2.40 11.44
CA LYS A 4 18.16 -3.15 10.38
C LYS A 4 17.21 -3.57 9.26
N ALA A 5 15.99 -4.00 9.62
CA ALA A 5 14.97 -4.36 8.64
C ALA A 5 14.52 -3.16 7.80
N ILE A 6 14.37 -1.98 8.42
CA ILE A 6 14.06 -0.73 7.70
C ILE A 6 15.21 -0.34 6.77
N HIS A 7 16.46 -0.42 7.25
CA HIS A 7 17.62 -0.07 6.43
C HIS A 7 17.76 -0.97 5.19
N ALA A 8 17.43 -2.26 5.32
CA ALA A 8 17.43 -3.19 4.20
C ALA A 8 16.41 -2.84 3.09
N LEU A 9 15.38 -2.04 3.38
CA LEU A 9 14.40 -1.60 2.38
C LEU A 9 14.95 -0.57 1.39
N LEU A 10 16.06 0.12 1.70
CA LEU A 10 16.64 1.13 0.81
C LEU A 10 16.97 0.55 -0.58
N HIS A 11 17.40 -0.71 -0.65
CA HIS A 11 17.70 -1.40 -1.90
C HIS A 11 16.45 -1.79 -2.71
N ARG A 12 15.25 -1.70 -2.12
CA ARG A 12 13.97 -2.01 -2.79
C ARG A 12 13.26 -0.78 -3.33
N LEU A 13 13.82 0.42 -3.11
CA LEU A 13 13.36 1.66 -3.73
C LEU A 13 14.00 1.80 -5.12
N ASP A 14 13.75 0.81 -5.97
CA ASP A 14 14.29 0.69 -7.32
C ASP A 14 13.24 1.03 -8.39
N LYS A 15 13.54 0.71 -9.66
CA LYS A 15 12.64 0.99 -10.78
C LYS A 15 11.28 0.30 -10.66
N ALA A 16 11.19 -0.86 -10.01
CA ALA A 16 9.90 -1.52 -9.81
C ALA A 16 9.03 -0.75 -8.81
N PHE A 17 9.63 -0.13 -7.80
CA PHE A 17 8.93 0.75 -6.87
C PHE A 17 8.40 2.00 -7.60
N GLU A 18 9.23 2.64 -8.43
CA GLU A 18 8.84 3.79 -9.26
C GLU A 18 7.64 3.46 -10.17
N GLN A 19 7.70 2.32 -10.87
CA GLN A 19 6.60 1.84 -11.73
C GLN A 19 5.31 1.57 -10.95
N ALA A 20 5.41 1.06 -9.72
CA ALA A 20 4.25 0.88 -8.86
C ALA A 20 3.63 2.23 -8.48
N CYS A 21 4.45 3.24 -8.15
CA CYS A 21 3.97 4.60 -7.89
C CYS A 21 3.29 5.20 -9.11
N GLU A 22 3.87 5.09 -10.31
CA GLU A 22 3.28 5.57 -11.56
C GLU A 22 1.92 4.91 -11.83
N SER A 23 1.83 3.59 -11.64
CA SER A 23 0.59 2.82 -11.82
C SER A 23 -0.52 3.29 -10.87
N LEU A 24 -0.17 3.63 -9.62
CA LEU A 24 -1.13 4.18 -8.65
C LEU A 24 -1.58 5.60 -9.03
N LEU A 25 -0.65 6.45 -9.48
CA LEU A 25 -0.94 7.83 -9.91
C LEU A 25 -1.83 7.87 -11.16
N GLN A 26 -1.67 6.89 -12.06
CA GLN A 26 -2.48 6.77 -13.28
C GLN A 26 -3.79 6.02 -13.06
N CYS A 27 -4.10 5.57 -11.84
CA CYS A 27 -5.33 4.84 -11.56
C CYS A 27 -6.55 5.76 -11.75
N PRO A 28 -7.45 5.50 -12.72
CA PRO A 28 -8.62 6.35 -12.96
C PRO A 28 -9.74 6.13 -11.93
N GLY A 29 -9.62 5.07 -11.11
CA GLY A 29 -10.61 4.66 -10.13
C GLY A 29 -10.13 4.87 -8.70
N ARG A 30 -10.29 3.82 -7.89
CA ARG A 30 -9.84 3.80 -6.50
C ARG A 30 -8.88 2.64 -6.29
N VAL A 31 -7.84 2.89 -5.51
CA VAL A 31 -6.89 1.86 -5.09
C VAL A 31 -7.52 1.01 -3.99
N VAL A 32 -7.64 -0.29 -4.22
CA VAL A 32 -8.08 -1.24 -3.18
C VAL A 32 -6.85 -1.82 -2.52
N VAL A 33 -6.70 -1.59 -1.22
CA VAL A 33 -5.64 -2.20 -0.42
C VAL A 33 -6.24 -3.35 0.38
N THR A 34 -5.61 -4.52 0.37
CA THR A 34 -6.16 -5.70 1.03
C THR A 34 -5.08 -6.45 1.81
N GLY A 35 -5.49 -7.27 2.78
CA GLY A 35 -4.59 -8.06 3.62
C GLY A 35 -5.33 -8.71 4.78
N ILE A 36 -4.73 -9.77 5.33
CA ILE A 36 -5.26 -10.52 6.48
C ILE A 36 -4.38 -10.32 7.73
N GLY A 37 -4.99 -10.42 8.91
CA GLY A 37 -4.30 -10.32 10.19
C GLY A 37 -3.52 -9.02 10.36
N LYS A 38 -2.26 -9.10 10.82
CA LYS A 38 -1.37 -7.93 10.99
C LYS A 38 -1.21 -7.12 9.70
N SER A 39 -1.09 -7.81 8.56
CA SER A 39 -0.98 -7.15 7.25
C SER A 39 -2.26 -6.39 6.89
N GLY A 40 -3.43 -6.87 7.33
CA GLY A 40 -4.70 -6.14 7.19
C GLY A 40 -4.71 -4.81 7.94
N HIS A 41 -4.19 -4.76 9.16
CA HIS A 41 -4.06 -3.51 9.91
C HIS A 41 -3.13 -2.50 9.20
N ILE A 42 -2.00 -2.97 8.67
CA ILE A 42 -1.08 -2.11 7.90
C ILE A 42 -1.72 -1.65 6.59
N ALA A 43 -2.39 -2.55 5.87
CA ALA A 43 -3.13 -2.24 4.63
C ALA A 43 -4.20 -1.16 4.87
N ASN A 44 -4.95 -1.25 5.98
CA ASN A 44 -5.93 -0.23 6.36
C ASN A 44 -5.28 1.15 6.59
N LYS A 45 -4.14 1.19 7.31
CA LYS A 45 -3.40 2.44 7.50
C LYS A 45 -2.89 3.00 6.16
N ILE A 46 -2.38 2.15 5.28
CA ILE A 46 -1.93 2.56 3.94
C ILE A 46 -3.07 3.16 3.14
N ALA A 47 -4.23 2.50 3.08
CA ALA A 47 -5.41 3.02 2.38
C ALA A 47 -5.84 4.41 2.90
N ALA A 48 -5.90 4.57 4.23
CA ALA A 48 -6.20 5.86 4.84
C ALA A 48 -5.16 6.94 4.49
N THR A 49 -3.88 6.57 4.45
CA THR A 49 -2.79 7.49 4.08
C THR A 49 -2.95 7.95 2.64
N LEU A 50 -3.08 7.01 1.70
CA LEU A 50 -3.28 7.30 0.28
C LEU A 50 -4.49 8.22 0.07
N SER A 51 -5.62 7.90 0.69
CA SER A 51 -6.84 8.72 0.58
C SER A 51 -6.64 10.13 1.14
N SER A 52 -5.89 10.30 2.23
CA SER A 52 -5.60 11.62 2.82
C SER A 52 -4.61 12.45 2.01
N THR A 53 -3.78 11.81 1.18
CA THR A 53 -2.78 12.47 0.33
C THR A 53 -3.24 12.59 -1.13
N GLY A 54 -4.54 12.49 -1.38
CA GLY A 54 -5.13 12.74 -2.71
C GLY A 54 -5.14 11.56 -3.66
N THR A 55 -4.78 10.34 -3.23
CA THR A 55 -4.96 9.10 -3.99
C THR A 55 -6.18 8.35 -3.47
N PRO A 56 -7.33 8.37 -4.16
CA PRO A 56 -8.56 7.72 -3.67
C PRO A 56 -8.32 6.22 -3.39
N ALA A 57 -8.46 5.81 -2.13
CA ALA A 57 -8.15 4.44 -1.71
C ALA A 57 -9.05 3.96 -0.56
N PHE A 58 -9.27 2.65 -0.47
CA PHE A 58 -9.96 2.03 0.66
C PHE A 58 -9.41 0.63 0.97
N PHE A 59 -9.64 0.15 2.19
CA PHE A 59 -9.28 -1.19 2.60
C PHE A 59 -10.45 -2.15 2.42
N MET A 60 -10.15 -3.36 1.96
CA MET A 60 -11.12 -4.45 1.85
C MET A 60 -10.50 -5.71 2.48
N HIS A 61 -11.13 -6.26 3.52
CA HIS A 61 -10.67 -7.53 4.08
C HIS A 61 -10.99 -8.65 3.07
N PRO A 62 -10.07 -9.61 2.79
CA PRO A 62 -10.33 -10.64 1.78
C PRO A 62 -11.61 -11.47 2.00
N ALA A 63 -12.03 -11.65 3.26
CA ALA A 63 -13.29 -12.33 3.58
C ALA A 63 -14.56 -11.51 3.29
N GLU A 64 -14.42 -10.21 3.00
CA GLU A 64 -15.51 -9.30 2.62
C GLU A 64 -15.61 -9.14 1.09
N ALA A 65 -14.67 -9.75 0.34
CA ALA A 65 -14.57 -9.65 -1.11
C ALA A 65 -15.29 -10.78 -1.87
N SER A 66 -16.09 -11.59 -1.14
CA SER A 66 -16.84 -12.76 -1.64
C SER A 66 -18.20 -12.41 -2.22
#